data_AF-A0A814D342-F1
#
_entry.id   AF-A0A814D342-F1
#
_cell.length_a   1.000
_cell.length_b   1.000
_cell.length_c   1.000
_cell.angle_alpha   90.00
_cell.angle_beta   90.00
_cell.angle_gamma   90.00
#
_symmetry.space_group_name_H-M   'P 1'
#
loop_
_entity.id
_entity.type
_entity.pdbx_description
1 polymer ?
#
loop_
_entity_poly.entity_id
_entity_poly.type
_entity_poly.pdbx_seq_one_letter_code
_entity_poly.pdbx_strand_id
1 'polypeptide(L)'
;MGRFSCCGEDFIKYTPSKMFCWNPTCRKQITRLVVYYSCESKELDLKVTICRSCYNTKQHSTDKFELMFNVSVIKSDLKKFKNDSTEYVMEVQCIQCKKLFHAALDVKFLDACIMFINDYWQNGYQCLDCSPDDSRHNPQMLHLADKLKTTKLEVYLEQRIMQYLAKQTLSDTDSELCRNLYIKVVQSVYCEFNVQKQIKQLYGTFLPDSCRYRRRMFLLFQKNDNADVALFACYAQEYDDKCVGANRSRVMIAYLDSVKFFEPPNHRRNIYFELIIGYLEYMKGLGYEHAYIWINAPQRGIDYIFYNHPKEQHIPTQTQLEKWYDTLLDYGKRAGVLKKVQNIEEEILSDYKIGDEIYKLPYMDGDHWPDTIEEILTNIKEEKPLITKEEMIHALSTQLVKMFRANKQVCKSVSFAIVRMIRQVIGSRLTRLIPHVKCNKCFKPYEIHHHRGRDNTLALCEKCSNHPHQEVHSLDHNQIPLAQQTSITATTQQPSVSLNGNQISDTNCLRCVSLKAGLQIESEKTKYWESKAQYWEKNAKKSEENAKKSEENAKYWEKEAKHERERADGREYELLKLMDNLRKEFNDQLAVLTAKQP
;
A
#
# COMPACT_ATOMS: atom_id res chain seq x y z
N MET A 1 30.03 -32.76 20.15
CA MET A 1 28.80 -31.94 20.28
C MET A 1 29.25 -30.53 20.56
N GLY A 2 28.75 -29.54 19.80
CA GLY A 2 29.14 -28.13 19.95
C GLY A 2 28.76 -27.56 21.33
N ARG A 3 29.37 -26.44 21.70
CA ARG A 3 29.18 -25.75 22.99
C ARG A 3 27.72 -25.31 23.21
N PHE A 4 26.97 -25.06 22.13
CA PHE A 4 25.59 -24.59 22.16
C PHE A 4 24.60 -25.67 21.72
N SER A 5 23.49 -25.76 22.44
CA SER A 5 22.45 -26.79 22.21
C SER A 5 21.37 -26.39 21.20
N CYS A 6 21.50 -25.24 20.52
CA CYS A 6 20.48 -24.73 19.62
C CYS A 6 20.75 -25.01 18.12
N CYS A 7 21.93 -24.65 17.62
CA CYS A 7 22.29 -24.80 16.20
C CYS A 7 23.60 -25.55 15.98
N GLY A 8 24.28 -25.99 17.05
CA GLY A 8 25.56 -26.68 16.97
C GLY A 8 26.77 -25.82 16.62
N GLU A 9 26.57 -24.54 16.26
CA GLU A 9 27.65 -23.57 16.03
C GLU A 9 28.20 -23.05 17.36
N ASP A 10 29.51 -22.82 17.42
CA ASP A 10 30.17 -22.31 18.64
C ASP A 10 30.20 -20.77 18.71
N PHE A 11 30.09 -20.08 17.57
CA PHE A 11 30.08 -18.62 17.53
C PHE A 11 29.21 -18.10 16.40
N ILE A 12 28.12 -17.42 16.73
CA ILE A 12 27.38 -16.63 15.75
C ILE A 12 27.79 -15.16 15.88
N LYS A 13 28.21 -14.58 14.76
CA LYS A 13 28.57 -13.16 14.65
C LYS A 13 27.38 -12.41 14.09
N TYR A 14 27.05 -11.26 14.69
CA TYR A 14 26.10 -10.36 14.06
C TYR A 14 26.67 -9.85 12.74
N THR A 15 25.81 -9.73 11.74
CA THR A 15 26.17 -8.97 10.54
C THR A 15 26.43 -7.51 10.95
N PRO A 16 27.65 -6.97 10.76
CA PRO A 16 27.95 -5.61 11.17
C PRO A 16 27.04 -4.60 10.48
N SER A 17 26.55 -3.62 11.23
CA SER A 17 25.72 -2.54 10.66
C SER A 17 26.50 -1.77 9.59
N LYS A 18 25.89 -1.55 8.41
CA LYS A 18 26.47 -0.68 7.38
C LYS A 18 26.54 0.75 7.92
N MET A 19 27.75 1.32 7.97
CA MET A 19 27.97 2.71 8.37
C MET A 19 28.22 3.59 7.14
N PHE A 20 27.68 4.80 7.12
CA PHE A 20 27.81 5.75 6.02
C PHE A 20 28.24 7.12 6.51
N CYS A 21 29.04 7.83 5.72
CA CYS A 21 29.42 9.21 6.02
C CYS A 21 28.19 10.14 5.98
N TRP A 22 27.98 10.89 7.07
CA TRP A 22 26.87 11.84 7.24
C TRP A 22 27.10 13.19 6.55
N ASN A 23 28.23 13.38 5.87
CA ASN A 23 28.41 14.55 5.02
C ASN A 23 27.45 14.45 3.82
N PRO A 24 26.53 15.43 3.61
CA PRO A 24 25.50 15.38 2.57
C PRO A 24 26.04 15.12 1.16
N THR A 25 27.23 15.62 0.84
CA THR A 25 27.85 15.48 -0.48
C THR A 25 28.66 14.19 -0.64
N CYS A 26 28.94 13.47 0.45
CA CYS A 26 29.79 12.27 0.42
C CYS A 26 28.97 10.99 0.36
N ARG A 27 28.11 10.75 1.36
CA ARG A 27 27.26 9.54 1.50
C ARG A 27 27.99 8.19 1.33
N LYS A 28 29.33 8.16 1.38
CA LYS A 28 30.13 6.94 1.18
C LYS A 28 29.98 5.99 2.35
N GLN A 29 29.87 4.69 2.05
CA GLN A 29 29.94 3.64 3.05
C GLN A 29 31.34 3.60 3.69
N ILE A 30 31.39 3.56 5.02
CA ILE A 30 32.60 3.31 5.81
C ILE A 30 32.77 1.80 5.89
N THR A 31 33.58 1.23 4.99
CA THR A 31 33.81 -0.22 4.92
C THR A 31 34.64 -0.73 6.11
N ARG A 32 34.68 -2.06 6.28
CA ARG A 32 35.40 -2.71 7.37
C ARG A 32 36.88 -2.31 7.37
N LEU A 33 37.45 -2.17 8.56
CA LEU A 33 38.83 -1.75 8.84
C LEU A 33 39.17 -0.31 8.43
N VAL A 34 38.22 0.44 7.86
CA VAL A 34 38.42 1.85 7.51
C VAL A 34 38.29 2.71 8.77
N VAL A 35 39.18 3.70 8.85
CA VAL A 35 39.16 4.73 9.90
C VAL A 35 38.03 5.73 9.61
N TYR A 36 37.28 6.07 10.65
CA TYR A 36 36.23 7.08 10.61
C TYR A 36 36.22 7.91 11.88
N TYR A 37 35.38 8.93 11.91
CA TYR A 37 35.22 9.85 13.02
C TYR A 37 33.76 9.88 13.44
N SER A 38 33.47 9.88 14.73
CA SER A 38 32.10 9.81 15.24
C SER A 38 31.93 10.54 16.57
N CYS A 39 30.73 11.07 16.78
CA CYS A 39 30.26 11.61 18.05
C CYS A 39 28.75 11.36 18.16
N GLU A 40 28.20 11.60 19.33
CA GLU A 40 26.77 11.58 19.57
C GLU A 40 26.20 12.99 19.27
N SER A 41 25.22 13.06 18.37
CA SER A 41 24.52 14.31 18.09
C SER A 41 23.61 14.64 19.27
N LYS A 42 23.83 15.80 19.89
CA LYS A 42 22.95 16.32 20.94
C LYS A 42 21.54 16.66 20.42
N GLU A 43 21.40 16.88 19.11
CA GLU A 43 20.14 17.30 18.48
C GLU A 43 19.23 16.10 18.18
N LEU A 44 19.79 14.94 17.81
CA LEU A 44 19.04 13.75 17.42
C LEU A 44 19.20 12.56 18.37
N ASP A 45 20.07 12.65 19.38
CA ASP A 45 20.44 11.52 20.25
C ASP A 45 20.89 10.28 19.45
N LEU A 46 21.67 10.54 18.38
CA LEU A 46 22.14 9.53 17.45
C LEU A 46 23.64 9.68 17.18
N LYS A 47 24.33 8.53 17.01
CA LYS A 47 25.72 8.51 16.58
C LYS A 47 25.84 8.95 15.12
N VAL A 48 26.54 10.06 14.91
CA VAL A 48 26.89 10.53 13.56
C VAL A 48 28.26 10.01 13.17
N THR A 49 28.49 9.72 11.89
CA THR A 49 29.80 9.25 11.42
C THR A 49 30.29 10.04 10.21
N ILE A 50 31.58 10.34 10.17
CA ILE A 50 32.25 11.07 9.09
C ILE A 50 33.45 10.24 8.61
N CYS A 51 33.54 10.02 7.30
CA CYS A 51 34.67 9.28 6.73
C CYS A 51 35.98 10.08 6.83
N ARG A 52 37.11 9.37 6.80
CA ARG A 52 38.44 9.98 6.90
C ARG A 52 38.68 11.09 5.87
N SER A 53 38.22 10.92 4.63
CA SER A 53 38.40 11.95 3.60
C SER A 53 37.66 13.22 3.98
N CYS A 54 36.37 13.15 4.30
CA CYS A 54 35.56 14.33 4.65
C CYS A 54 36.06 15.03 5.91
N TYR A 55 36.52 14.27 6.90
CA TYR A 55 37.11 14.85 8.12
C TYR A 55 38.37 15.68 7.80
N ASN A 56 39.16 15.25 6.81
CA ASN A 56 40.41 15.88 6.38
C ASN A 56 40.22 17.00 5.35
N THR A 57 39.13 17.01 4.56
CA THR A 57 38.90 17.98 3.48
C THR A 57 38.57 19.40 3.98
N LYS A 58 38.22 19.61 5.25
CA LYS A 58 37.94 20.96 5.77
C LYS A 58 39.22 21.81 5.89
N GLN A 59 39.48 22.57 4.84
CA GLN A 59 40.25 23.81 4.82
C GLN A 59 39.27 25.00 4.98
N HIS A 60 39.45 25.76 6.06
CA HIS A 60 38.99 27.14 6.31
C HIS A 60 37.57 27.44 6.89
N SER A 61 37.62 28.12 8.04
CA SER A 61 36.69 29.09 8.67
C SER A 61 35.73 28.67 9.78
N THR A 62 35.29 27.41 9.91
CA THR A 62 34.53 26.95 11.09
C THR A 62 34.83 25.50 11.46
N ASP A 63 35.11 25.22 12.74
CA ASP A 63 35.28 23.87 13.30
C ASP A 63 33.97 23.07 13.37
N LYS A 64 32.94 23.45 12.60
CA LYS A 64 31.59 22.89 12.64
C LYS A 64 31.27 22.17 11.34
N PHE A 65 30.90 20.89 11.39
CA PHE A 65 30.36 20.14 10.26
C PHE A 65 28.85 20.30 10.21
N GLU A 66 28.33 20.73 9.05
CA GLU A 66 26.91 20.64 8.73
C GLU A 66 26.67 19.28 8.06
N LEU A 67 25.83 18.46 8.68
CA LEU A 67 25.54 17.09 8.29
C LEU A 67 24.12 16.98 7.71
N MET A 68 23.76 15.76 7.27
CA MET A 68 22.39 15.47 6.87
C MET A 68 21.38 15.77 7.99
N PHE A 69 20.12 16.00 7.61
CA PHE A 69 19.02 16.30 8.53
C PHE A 69 19.21 17.58 9.36
N ASN A 70 19.96 18.55 8.82
CA ASN A 70 20.30 19.81 9.48
C ASN A 70 21.02 19.62 10.82
N VAL A 71 21.72 18.48 10.98
CA VAL A 71 22.49 18.19 12.18
C VAL A 71 23.83 18.87 12.10
N SER A 72 24.26 19.49 13.20
CA SER A 72 25.52 20.20 13.23
C SER A 72 26.42 19.71 14.35
N VAL A 73 27.68 19.38 14.02
CA VAL A 73 28.65 18.84 15.01
C VAL A 73 30.00 19.52 14.96
N ILE A 74 30.65 19.65 16.12
CA ILE A 74 31.96 20.28 16.22
C ILE A 74 33.05 19.22 15.98
N LYS A 75 34.09 19.60 15.24
CA LYS A 75 35.20 18.73 14.87
C LYS A 75 35.94 18.16 16.10
N SER A 76 36.06 18.95 17.17
CA SER A 76 36.66 18.51 18.44
C SER A 76 35.89 17.39 19.14
N ASP A 77 34.58 17.30 18.90
CA ASP A 77 33.72 16.29 19.56
C ASP A 77 33.84 14.94 18.86
N LEU A 78 34.31 14.93 17.61
CA LEU A 78 34.48 13.74 16.79
C LEU A 78 35.71 12.94 17.23
N LYS A 79 35.45 11.74 17.76
CA LYS A 79 36.50 10.78 18.12
C LYS A 79 36.83 9.89 16.95
N LYS A 80 38.11 9.52 16.83
CA LYS A 80 38.60 8.63 15.79
C LYS A 80 38.32 7.17 16.17
N PHE A 81 37.74 6.44 15.23
CA PHE A 81 37.42 5.02 15.36
C PHE A 81 37.93 4.25 14.14
N LYS A 82 37.97 2.92 14.26
CA LYS A 82 38.19 1.99 13.16
C LYS A 82 36.99 1.06 13.07
N ASN A 83 36.52 0.78 11.87
CA ASN A 83 35.39 -0.13 11.67
C ASN A 83 35.84 -1.60 11.77
N ASP A 84 36.30 -2.01 12.95
CA ASP A 84 36.79 -3.37 13.22
C ASP A 84 35.99 -4.11 14.31
N SER A 85 34.96 -3.47 14.87
CA SER A 85 34.03 -4.10 15.80
C SER A 85 33.35 -5.31 15.16
N THR A 86 33.48 -6.46 15.81
CA THR A 86 32.71 -7.67 15.51
C THR A 86 31.87 -7.96 16.73
N GLU A 87 30.56 -7.80 16.61
CA GLU A 87 29.62 -8.13 17.67
C GLU A 87 29.20 -9.59 17.51
N TYR A 88 29.06 -10.29 18.63
CA TYR A 88 28.66 -11.68 18.69
C TYR A 88 27.24 -11.76 19.26
N VAL A 89 26.48 -12.75 18.80
CA VAL A 89 25.17 -13.06 19.38
C VAL A 89 25.36 -13.38 20.86
N MET A 90 24.46 -12.86 21.70
CA MET A 90 24.54 -13.08 23.14
C MET A 90 24.41 -14.57 23.46
N GLU A 91 25.09 -15.01 24.52
CA GLU A 91 24.92 -16.34 25.09
C GLU A 91 23.95 -16.28 26.27
N VAL A 92 22.97 -17.18 26.30
CA VAL A 92 22.07 -17.36 27.44
C VAL A 92 22.11 -18.79 27.96
N GLN A 93 22.11 -18.95 29.28
CA GLN A 93 22.11 -20.25 29.92
C GLN A 93 20.71 -20.60 30.42
N CYS A 94 20.23 -21.81 30.12
CA CYS A 94 18.99 -22.32 30.70
C CYS A 94 19.17 -22.52 32.21
N ILE A 95 18.28 -21.95 33.03
CA ILE A 95 18.33 -22.02 34.49
C ILE A 95 18.20 -23.46 35.02
N GLN A 96 17.54 -24.36 34.27
CA GLN A 96 17.28 -25.74 34.67
C GLN A 96 18.36 -26.71 34.17
N CYS A 97 18.51 -26.89 32.86
CA CYS A 97 19.47 -27.86 32.32
C CYS A 97 20.90 -27.33 32.16
N LYS A 98 21.13 -26.03 32.43
CA LYS A 98 22.43 -25.35 32.32
C LYS A 98 23.08 -25.37 30.92
N LYS A 99 22.38 -25.87 29.90
CA LYS A 99 22.80 -25.79 28.50
C LYS A 99 22.84 -24.33 28.03
N LEU A 100 23.76 -24.03 27.13
CA LEU A 100 23.94 -22.71 26.51
C LEU A 100 23.20 -22.62 25.18
N PHE A 101 22.64 -21.45 24.92
CA PHE A 101 21.92 -21.12 23.70
C PHE A 101 22.29 -19.72 23.19
N HIS A 102 22.18 -19.49 21.89
CA HIS A 102 22.33 -18.16 21.29
C HIS A 102 21.04 -17.35 21.43
N ALA A 103 21.15 -16.13 21.93
CA ALA A 103 20.05 -15.22 22.23
C ALA A 103 20.22 -13.87 21.52
N ALA A 104 19.14 -13.36 20.90
CA ALA A 104 19.05 -11.98 20.48
C ALA A 104 18.45 -11.14 21.61
N LEU A 105 19.20 -10.15 22.09
CA LEU A 105 18.89 -9.29 23.25
C LEU A 105 17.75 -8.29 22.99
N ASP A 106 17.37 -8.13 21.74
CA ASP A 106 16.40 -7.14 21.27
C ASP A 106 15.96 -7.52 19.85
N VAL A 107 14.86 -6.96 19.34
CA VAL A 107 14.29 -7.24 17.98
C VAL A 107 15.26 -6.86 16.84
N LYS A 108 16.46 -6.37 17.18
CA LYS A 108 17.45 -5.80 16.26
C LYS A 108 18.24 -6.82 15.45
N PHE A 109 18.16 -8.13 15.76
CA PHE A 109 19.02 -9.11 15.10
C PHE A 109 18.35 -10.47 14.85
N LEU A 110 18.33 -10.89 13.57
CA LEU A 110 17.77 -12.17 13.10
C LEU A 110 18.72 -13.37 13.23
N ASP A 111 19.98 -13.17 13.64
CA ASP A 111 21.01 -14.23 13.62
C ASP A 111 20.98 -15.14 14.88
N ALA A 112 19.97 -15.07 15.74
CA ALA A 112 19.92 -15.85 16.98
C ALA A 112 18.99 -17.06 16.90
N CYS A 113 19.38 -18.14 17.58
CA CYS A 113 18.53 -19.32 17.77
C CYS A 113 17.25 -19.03 18.57
N ILE A 114 17.30 -18.04 19.46
CA ILE A 114 16.21 -17.68 20.37
C ILE A 114 16.07 -16.16 20.42
N MET A 115 14.83 -15.66 20.37
CA MET A 115 14.52 -14.29 20.78
C MET A 115 14.51 -14.20 22.31
N PHE A 116 15.45 -13.44 22.88
CA PHE A 116 15.54 -13.23 24.32
C PHE A 116 15.17 -11.79 24.66
N ILE A 117 13.93 -11.60 25.09
CA ILE A 117 13.44 -10.29 25.53
C ILE A 117 13.53 -10.25 27.06
N ASN A 118 14.36 -9.35 27.58
CA ASN A 118 14.66 -9.22 29.02
C ASN A 118 13.39 -9.10 29.87
N ASP A 119 12.37 -8.38 29.37
CA ASP A 119 11.10 -8.18 30.07
C ASP A 119 10.33 -9.48 30.33
N TYR A 120 10.55 -10.54 29.53
CA TYR A 120 9.87 -11.84 29.68
C TYR A 120 10.66 -12.84 30.53
N TRP A 121 11.98 -12.73 30.53
CA TRP A 121 12.88 -13.66 31.19
C TRP A 121 13.53 -13.05 32.44
N GLN A 122 12.77 -12.25 33.19
CA GLN A 122 13.23 -11.58 34.43
C GLN A 122 13.79 -12.57 35.47
N ASN A 123 13.25 -13.79 35.51
CA ASN A 123 13.68 -14.85 36.42
C ASN A 123 14.69 -15.83 35.78
N GLY A 124 15.31 -15.44 34.65
CA GLY A 124 16.24 -16.25 33.87
C GLY A 124 15.56 -17.11 32.80
N TYR A 125 16.34 -17.43 31.76
CA TYR A 125 15.89 -18.23 30.61
C TYR A 125 15.66 -19.70 30.99
N GLN A 126 14.54 -20.29 30.59
CA GLN A 126 14.32 -21.73 30.60
C GLN A 126 14.15 -22.18 29.15
N CYS A 127 14.70 -23.32 28.73
CA CYS A 127 14.63 -23.77 27.33
C CYS A 127 13.39 -24.63 27.04
N LEU A 128 13.03 -24.77 25.76
CA LEU A 128 11.87 -25.56 25.32
C LEU A 128 11.91 -27.01 25.83
N ASP A 129 13.06 -27.66 25.86
CA ASP A 129 13.19 -29.02 26.42
C ASP A 129 12.83 -29.10 27.92
N CYS A 130 13.10 -28.02 28.67
CA CYS A 130 12.88 -27.94 30.11
C CYS A 130 11.49 -27.41 30.46
N SER A 131 10.87 -26.66 29.56
CA SER A 131 9.52 -26.12 29.71
C SER A 131 8.82 -26.03 28.34
N PRO A 132 8.33 -27.15 27.81
CA PRO A 132 7.73 -27.21 26.48
C PRO A 132 6.47 -26.33 26.34
N ASP A 133 5.73 -26.20 27.44
CA ASP A 133 4.43 -25.50 27.48
C ASP A 133 4.53 -24.03 27.89
N ASP A 134 5.73 -23.50 28.12
CA ASP A 134 5.91 -22.12 28.56
C ASP A 134 5.70 -21.13 27.41
N SER A 135 4.60 -20.38 27.50
CA SER A 135 4.18 -19.38 26.52
C SER A 135 5.22 -18.28 26.26
N ARG A 136 6.22 -18.08 27.14
CA ARG A 136 7.31 -17.11 26.94
C ARG A 136 8.30 -17.54 25.84
N HIS A 137 8.35 -18.83 25.50
CA HIS A 137 9.01 -19.30 24.28
C HIS A 137 8.30 -18.86 23.00
N ASN A 138 7.13 -18.25 23.13
CA ASN A 138 6.38 -17.62 22.07
C ASN A 138 6.23 -16.10 22.36
N PRO A 139 7.32 -15.31 22.37
CA PRO A 139 7.28 -13.87 22.67
C PRO A 139 6.41 -13.06 21.69
N GLN A 140 6.08 -13.67 20.55
CA GLN A 140 5.29 -13.09 19.47
C GLN A 140 3.85 -12.81 19.90
N MET A 141 3.32 -13.47 20.95
CA MET A 141 1.93 -13.30 21.40
C MET A 141 1.58 -11.90 21.95
N LEU A 142 2.56 -11.02 22.23
CA LEU A 142 2.31 -9.72 22.87
C LEU A 142 2.20 -8.54 21.88
N HIS A 143 2.93 -8.54 20.76
CA HIS A 143 2.91 -7.47 19.74
C HIS A 143 2.72 -8.01 18.31
N LEU A 144 1.78 -8.94 18.11
CA LEU A 144 1.42 -9.41 16.78
C LEU A 144 0.92 -8.26 15.90
N ALA A 145 1.33 -8.27 14.62
CA ALA A 145 0.87 -7.28 13.66
C ALA A 145 -0.66 -7.35 13.47
N ASP A 146 -1.27 -8.51 13.74
CA ASP A 146 -2.72 -8.71 13.73
C ASP A 146 -3.50 -7.79 14.70
N LYS A 147 -2.87 -7.36 15.82
CA LYS A 147 -3.45 -6.42 16.80
C LYS A 147 -3.52 -4.98 16.29
N LEU A 148 -2.78 -4.64 15.23
CA LEU A 148 -2.87 -3.33 14.59
C LEU A 148 -4.24 -3.13 13.96
N LYS A 149 -4.76 -1.90 14.06
CA LYS A 149 -6.08 -1.54 13.53
C LYS A 149 -6.16 -1.83 12.04
N THR A 150 -7.14 -2.66 11.66
CA THR A 150 -7.37 -2.99 10.25
C THR A 150 -7.88 -1.79 9.45
N THR A 151 -7.38 -1.62 8.23
CA THR A 151 -7.80 -0.57 7.29
C THR A 151 -8.61 -1.11 6.10
N LYS A 152 -9.35 -0.24 5.41
CA LYS A 152 -10.11 -0.62 4.20
C LYS A 152 -9.22 -1.13 3.07
N LEU A 153 -8.00 -0.60 2.96
CA LEU A 153 -7.03 -1.03 1.96
C LEU A 153 -6.55 -2.45 2.23
N GLU A 154 -6.24 -2.79 3.49
CA GLU A 154 -5.82 -4.14 3.87
C GLU A 154 -6.88 -5.17 3.47
N VAL A 155 -8.13 -4.94 3.89
CA VAL A 155 -9.24 -5.83 3.57
C VAL A 155 -9.41 -6.00 2.06
N TYR A 156 -9.28 -4.91 1.29
CA TYR A 156 -9.39 -4.96 -0.16
C TYR A 156 -8.29 -5.84 -0.79
N LEU A 157 -7.04 -5.63 -0.38
CA LEU A 157 -5.89 -6.36 -0.92
C LEU A 157 -5.91 -7.83 -0.51
N GLU A 158 -6.26 -8.13 0.74
CA GLU A 158 -6.40 -9.51 1.24
C GLU A 158 -7.49 -10.26 0.46
N GLN A 159 -8.66 -9.64 0.26
CA GLN A 159 -9.74 -10.22 -0.54
C GLN A 159 -9.32 -10.49 -1.97
N ARG A 160 -8.58 -9.56 -2.59
CA ARG A 160 -8.08 -9.73 -3.95
C ARG A 160 -7.11 -10.91 -4.05
N ILE A 161 -6.19 -11.04 -3.10
CA ILE A 161 -5.29 -12.21 -3.00
C ILE A 161 -6.10 -13.50 -2.86
N MET A 162 -7.09 -13.54 -1.97
CA MET A 162 -7.93 -14.72 -1.80
C MET A 162 -8.67 -15.11 -3.08
N GLN A 163 -9.17 -14.13 -3.85
CA GLN A 163 -9.82 -14.39 -5.14
C GLN A 163 -8.84 -14.91 -6.20
N TYR A 164 -7.60 -14.45 -6.19
CA TYR A 164 -6.55 -14.98 -7.05
C TYR A 164 -6.21 -16.44 -6.68
N LEU A 165 -6.01 -16.71 -5.40
CA LEU A 165 -5.69 -18.04 -4.86
C LEU A 165 -6.80 -19.06 -5.11
N ALA A 166 -8.07 -18.66 -4.99
CA ALA A 166 -9.22 -19.52 -5.27
C ALA A 166 -9.31 -19.99 -6.73
N LYS A 167 -8.61 -19.32 -7.66
CA LYS A 167 -8.51 -19.72 -9.06
C LYS A 167 -7.29 -20.60 -9.36
N GLN A 168 -6.38 -20.75 -8.39
CA GLN A 168 -5.20 -21.60 -8.55
C GLN A 168 -5.51 -23.03 -8.11
N THR A 169 -4.86 -23.99 -8.76
CA THR A 169 -4.81 -25.36 -8.25
C THR A 169 -3.69 -25.45 -7.22
N LEU A 170 -4.06 -25.39 -5.93
CA LEU A 170 -3.12 -25.47 -4.81
C LEU A 170 -3.18 -26.87 -4.19
N SER A 171 -2.03 -27.37 -3.74
CA SER A 171 -2.01 -28.52 -2.82
C SER A 171 -2.63 -28.10 -1.47
N ASP A 172 -3.03 -29.09 -0.65
CA ASP A 172 -3.56 -28.80 0.69
C ASP A 172 -2.56 -28.00 1.54
N THR A 173 -1.27 -28.37 1.46
CA THR A 173 -0.17 -27.67 2.15
C THR A 173 0.00 -26.23 1.65
N ASP A 174 0.02 -26.00 0.33
CA ASP A 174 0.17 -24.66 -0.24
C ASP A 174 -1.02 -23.76 0.11
N SER A 175 -2.23 -24.34 0.13
CA SER A 175 -3.46 -23.67 0.51
C SER A 175 -3.39 -23.21 1.97
N GLU A 176 -2.88 -24.03 2.88
CA GLU A 176 -2.67 -23.66 4.28
C GLU A 176 -1.64 -22.53 4.43
N LEU A 177 -0.47 -22.65 3.78
CA LEU A 177 0.57 -21.62 3.81
C LEU A 177 0.08 -20.27 3.26
N CYS A 178 -0.73 -20.30 2.20
CA CYS A 178 -1.29 -19.09 1.60
C CYS A 178 -2.41 -18.47 2.45
N ARG A 179 -3.12 -19.25 3.30
CA ARG A 179 -4.11 -18.72 4.25
C ARG A 179 -3.47 -17.91 5.38
N ASN A 180 -2.18 -18.10 5.61
CA ASN A 180 -1.41 -17.39 6.63
C ASN A 180 -0.92 -16.01 6.16
N LEU A 181 -1.30 -15.58 4.95
CA LEU A 181 -0.98 -14.26 4.42
C LEU A 181 -1.95 -13.21 4.94
N TYR A 182 -1.42 -12.07 5.37
CA TYR A 182 -2.22 -10.90 5.75
C TYR A 182 -1.44 -9.61 5.53
N ILE A 183 -2.13 -8.48 5.52
CA ILE A 183 -1.56 -7.19 5.15
C ILE A 183 -1.75 -6.19 6.28
N LYS A 184 -0.78 -5.31 6.50
CA LYS A 184 -0.91 -4.18 7.43
C LYS A 184 -0.42 -2.88 6.83
N VAL A 185 -1.25 -1.85 6.92
CA VAL A 185 -0.86 -0.46 6.69
C VAL A 185 -0.18 0.03 7.98
N VAL A 186 1.14 0.16 7.92
CA VAL A 186 1.96 0.56 9.08
C VAL A 186 2.20 2.06 9.12
N GLN A 187 1.95 2.77 8.02
CA GLN A 187 2.03 4.23 7.96
C GLN A 187 0.97 4.82 7.05
N SER A 188 0.36 5.92 7.48
CA SER A 188 -0.55 6.74 6.67
C SER A 188 -0.55 8.17 7.20
N VAL A 189 0.39 8.99 6.75
CA VAL A 189 0.62 10.36 7.25
C VAL A 189 0.56 11.38 6.12
N TYR A 190 0.16 12.62 6.42
CA TYR A 190 0.26 13.71 5.45
C TYR A 190 1.66 14.30 5.50
N CYS A 191 2.21 14.58 4.33
CA CYS A 191 3.51 15.20 4.13
C CYS A 191 3.37 16.41 3.20
N GLU A 192 4.36 17.28 3.26
CA GLU A 192 4.45 18.49 2.44
C GLU A 192 5.86 18.55 1.86
N PHE A 193 5.95 18.79 0.56
CA PHE A 193 7.18 18.86 -0.21
C PHE A 193 7.25 20.22 -0.91
N ASN A 194 8.29 21.01 -0.62
CA ASN A 194 8.45 22.33 -1.20
C ASN A 194 8.99 22.23 -2.62
N VAL A 195 8.42 23.01 -3.54
CA VAL A 195 8.93 23.10 -4.92
C VAL A 195 10.31 23.76 -4.88
N GLN A 196 11.28 23.18 -5.60
CA GLN A 196 12.65 23.66 -5.58
C GLN A 196 12.78 25.06 -6.22
N LYS A 197 13.80 25.80 -5.79
CA LYS A 197 13.86 27.26 -6.00
C LYS A 197 14.00 27.65 -7.47
N GLN A 198 14.81 26.94 -8.27
CA GLN A 198 15.11 27.39 -9.62
C GLN A 198 13.93 27.17 -10.55
N ILE A 199 13.27 26.01 -10.48
CA ILE A 199 12.06 25.76 -11.27
C ILE A 199 10.92 26.70 -10.84
N LYS A 200 10.81 27.01 -9.55
CA LYS A 200 9.84 27.98 -9.03
C LYS A 200 10.11 29.39 -9.53
N GLN A 201 11.36 29.83 -9.58
CA GLN A 201 11.72 31.13 -10.19
C GLN A 201 11.37 31.18 -11.68
N LEU A 202 11.51 30.07 -12.38
CA LEU A 202 11.24 29.99 -13.81
C LEU A 202 9.74 30.08 -14.10
N TYR A 203 8.90 29.32 -13.40
CA TYR A 203 7.47 29.21 -13.70
C TYR A 203 6.55 29.99 -12.76
N GLY A 204 7.07 30.55 -11.67
CA GLY A 204 6.33 31.44 -10.77
C GLY A 204 5.02 30.83 -10.26
N THR A 205 3.91 31.48 -10.62
CA THR A 205 2.55 31.12 -10.19
C THR A 205 1.98 29.87 -10.88
N PHE A 206 2.61 29.37 -11.96
CA PHE A 206 2.19 28.11 -12.59
C PHE A 206 2.50 26.88 -11.74
N LEU A 207 3.44 27.01 -10.79
CA LEU A 207 3.76 25.97 -9.81
C LEU A 207 3.26 26.38 -8.43
N PRO A 208 2.79 25.45 -7.59
CA PRO A 208 2.52 25.73 -6.19
C PRO A 208 3.83 26.04 -5.42
N ASP A 209 3.74 26.57 -4.20
CA ASP A 209 4.92 26.71 -3.33
C ASP A 209 5.33 25.35 -2.73
N SER A 210 4.32 24.54 -2.41
CA SER A 210 4.50 23.19 -1.89
C SER A 210 3.41 22.25 -2.42
N CYS A 211 3.74 20.97 -2.48
CA CYS A 211 2.84 19.88 -2.82
C CYS A 211 2.54 19.08 -1.55
N ARG A 212 1.27 19.05 -1.15
CA ARG A 212 0.80 18.18 -0.07
C ARG A 212 0.40 16.83 -0.63
N TYR A 213 0.78 15.76 0.06
CA TYR A 213 0.41 14.39 -0.30
C TYR A 213 0.26 13.51 0.94
N ARG A 214 -0.40 12.37 0.78
CA ARG A 214 -0.42 11.33 1.82
C ARG A 214 0.65 10.29 1.52
N ARG A 215 1.53 10.07 2.48
CA ARG A 215 2.52 9.01 2.49
C ARG A 215 1.92 7.76 3.13
N ARG A 216 1.95 6.65 2.42
CA ARG A 216 1.38 5.38 2.87
C ARG A 216 2.40 4.25 2.74
N MET A 217 2.49 3.41 3.75
CA MET A 217 3.28 2.19 3.74
C MET A 217 2.42 1.01 4.15
N PHE A 218 2.44 -0.06 3.35
CA PHE A 218 1.84 -1.33 3.71
C PHE A 218 2.83 -2.49 3.53
N LEU A 219 2.66 -3.50 4.36
CA LEU A 219 3.49 -4.70 4.43
C LEU A 219 2.62 -5.94 4.21
N LEU A 220 3.15 -6.91 3.46
CA LEU A 220 2.65 -8.28 3.43
C LEU A 220 3.38 -9.09 4.50
N PHE A 221 2.61 -9.77 5.33
CA PHE A 221 3.10 -10.74 6.29
C PHE A 221 2.67 -12.15 5.92
N GLN A 222 3.48 -13.13 6.31
CA GLN A 222 3.09 -14.52 6.37
C GLN A 222 3.33 -15.07 7.77
N LYS A 223 2.33 -15.75 8.32
CA LYS A 223 2.46 -16.42 9.61
C LYS A 223 3.09 -17.81 9.45
N ASN A 224 4.35 -17.95 9.87
CA ASN A 224 5.13 -19.18 9.81
C ASN A 224 5.49 -19.62 11.24
N ASP A 225 5.15 -20.84 11.65
CA ASP A 225 5.47 -21.37 13.00
C ASP A 225 5.11 -20.43 14.15
N ASN A 226 3.96 -19.75 14.02
CA ASN A 226 3.46 -18.70 14.91
C ASN A 226 4.17 -17.34 14.87
N ALA A 227 5.17 -17.18 14.00
CA ALA A 227 5.90 -15.94 13.75
C ALA A 227 5.32 -15.13 12.59
N ASP A 228 5.26 -13.81 12.79
CA ASP A 228 4.95 -12.85 11.74
C ASP A 228 6.21 -12.56 10.91
N VAL A 229 6.25 -13.04 9.67
CA VAL A 229 7.36 -12.77 8.74
C VAL A 229 6.94 -11.70 7.75
N ALA A 230 7.56 -10.52 7.81
CA ALA A 230 7.35 -9.46 6.81
C ALA A 230 8.06 -9.84 5.49
N LEU A 231 7.32 -9.95 4.39
CA LEU A 231 7.82 -10.48 3.12
C LEU A 231 7.96 -9.43 2.02
N PHE A 232 7.06 -8.45 2.01
CA PHE A 232 7.00 -7.43 0.97
C PHE A 232 6.57 -6.10 1.59
N ALA A 233 7.13 -5.02 1.08
CA ALA A 233 6.83 -3.67 1.48
C ALA A 233 6.54 -2.81 0.27
N CYS A 234 5.48 -2.01 0.36
CA CYS A 234 5.18 -0.95 -0.60
C CYS A 234 5.02 0.37 0.12
N TYR A 235 5.75 1.37 -0.37
CA TYR A 235 5.69 2.73 0.08
C TYR A 235 5.24 3.62 -1.09
N ALA A 236 4.13 4.33 -0.88
CA ALA A 236 3.46 5.11 -1.90
C ALA A 236 3.16 6.55 -1.45
N GLN A 237 3.06 7.45 -2.41
CA GLN A 237 2.65 8.84 -2.25
C GLN A 237 1.34 9.07 -2.97
N GLU A 238 0.33 9.57 -2.27
CA GLU A 238 -1.03 9.76 -2.77
C GLU A 238 -1.33 11.25 -2.81
N TYR A 239 -1.30 11.84 -4.01
CA TYR A 239 -1.64 13.23 -4.27
C TYR A 239 -3.13 13.31 -4.64
N ASP A 240 -3.95 13.71 -3.68
CA ASP A 240 -5.41 13.70 -3.82
C ASP A 240 -5.93 14.78 -4.80
N ASP A 241 -7.24 14.87 -4.93
CA ASP A 241 -7.92 15.80 -5.82
C ASP A 241 -7.80 17.28 -5.40
N LYS A 242 -7.30 17.54 -4.17
CA LYS A 242 -7.02 18.87 -3.63
C LYS A 242 -5.60 19.32 -3.94
N CYS A 243 -4.72 18.43 -4.41
CA CYS A 243 -3.40 18.80 -4.87
C CYS A 243 -3.50 19.70 -6.11
N VAL A 244 -2.63 20.71 -6.19
CA VAL A 244 -2.64 21.71 -7.28
C VAL A 244 -1.72 21.26 -8.42
N GLY A 245 -2.09 21.59 -9.64
CA GLY A 245 -1.24 21.40 -10.83
C GLY A 245 -1.11 19.93 -11.24
N ALA A 246 0.09 19.56 -11.70
CA ALA A 246 0.39 18.28 -12.35
C ALA A 246 0.19 17.04 -11.45
N ASN A 247 0.26 17.22 -10.13
CA ASN A 247 0.19 16.11 -9.19
C ASN A 247 -1.26 15.73 -8.82
N ARG A 248 -2.27 16.46 -9.28
CA ARG A 248 -3.66 16.21 -8.89
C ARG A 248 -4.13 14.80 -9.25
N SER A 249 -4.73 14.11 -8.28
CA SER A 249 -5.27 12.76 -8.45
C SER A 249 -4.22 11.76 -8.96
N ARG A 250 -2.96 11.89 -8.51
CA ARG A 250 -1.84 11.03 -8.91
C ARG A 250 -1.33 10.20 -7.73
N VAL A 251 -0.83 9.01 -8.04
CA VAL A 251 -0.13 8.14 -7.07
C VAL A 251 1.29 7.88 -7.55
N MET A 252 2.25 7.85 -6.64
CA MET A 252 3.61 7.37 -6.89
C MET A 252 3.84 6.10 -6.10
N ILE A 253 4.32 5.04 -6.74
CA ILE A 253 4.98 3.95 -6.00
C ILE A 253 6.43 4.37 -5.84
N ALA A 254 6.77 4.88 -4.66
CA ALA A 254 8.08 5.47 -4.40
C ALA A 254 9.13 4.41 -4.05
N TYR A 255 8.78 3.39 -3.26
CA TYR A 255 9.66 2.25 -2.99
C TYR A 255 8.89 0.94 -2.91
N LEU A 256 9.48 -0.11 -3.48
CA LEU A 256 9.10 -1.50 -3.27
C LEU A 256 10.32 -2.26 -2.78
N ASP A 257 10.10 -3.18 -1.85
CA ASP A 257 11.14 -4.10 -1.41
C ASP A 257 10.54 -5.44 -0.97
N SER A 258 11.36 -6.49 -0.98
CA SER A 258 10.90 -7.82 -0.57
C SER A 258 12.05 -8.72 -0.12
N VAL A 259 11.75 -9.64 0.78
CA VAL A 259 12.64 -10.73 1.16
C VAL A 259 12.20 -12.05 0.53
N LYS A 260 13.14 -12.99 0.35
CA LYS A 260 12.91 -14.21 -0.42
C LYS A 260 12.02 -15.26 0.26
N PHE A 261 11.70 -15.12 1.55
CA PHE A 261 11.15 -16.17 2.43
C PHE A 261 9.65 -16.49 2.26
N PHE A 262 9.02 -16.05 1.18
CA PHE A 262 7.62 -16.37 0.92
C PHE A 262 7.47 -17.87 0.62
N GLU A 263 6.53 -18.52 1.31
CA GLU A 263 6.19 -19.92 1.11
C GLU A 263 4.74 -20.07 0.64
N PRO A 264 4.43 -20.92 -0.35
CA PRO A 264 5.36 -21.57 -1.27
C PRO A 264 6.01 -20.58 -2.27
N PRO A 265 7.29 -20.78 -2.67
CA PRO A 265 8.02 -19.80 -3.49
C PRO A 265 7.41 -19.52 -4.86
N ASN A 266 6.69 -20.51 -5.43
CA ASN A 266 6.11 -20.44 -6.77
C ASN A 266 4.97 -19.41 -6.88
N HIS A 267 4.34 -19.05 -5.76
CA HIS A 267 3.25 -18.07 -5.74
C HIS A 267 3.71 -16.65 -5.42
N ARG A 268 4.92 -16.48 -4.88
CA ARG A 268 5.48 -15.19 -4.43
C ARG A 268 5.32 -14.09 -5.47
N ARG A 269 5.77 -14.34 -6.71
CA ARG A 269 5.75 -13.33 -7.78
C ARG A 269 4.34 -12.84 -8.08
N ASN A 270 3.40 -13.76 -8.25
CA ASN A 270 2.03 -13.41 -8.63
C ASN A 270 1.29 -12.74 -7.47
N ILE A 271 1.56 -13.12 -6.22
CA ILE A 271 1.02 -12.41 -5.05
C ILE A 271 1.55 -10.97 -5.00
N TYR A 272 2.82 -10.73 -5.30
CA TYR A 272 3.35 -9.36 -5.38
C TYR A 272 2.67 -8.58 -6.51
N PHE A 273 2.35 -9.22 -7.63
CA PHE A 273 1.55 -8.60 -8.69
C PHE A 273 0.14 -8.25 -8.21
N GLU A 274 -0.53 -9.16 -7.50
CA GLU A 274 -1.86 -8.91 -6.94
C GLU A 274 -1.87 -7.76 -5.93
N LEU A 275 -0.83 -7.63 -5.12
CA LEU A 275 -0.68 -6.52 -4.19
C LEU A 275 -0.56 -5.18 -4.90
N ILE A 276 0.34 -5.09 -5.89
CA ILE A 276 0.62 -3.82 -6.58
C ILE A 276 -0.58 -3.43 -7.45
N ILE A 277 -1.08 -4.35 -8.28
CA ILE A 277 -2.25 -4.10 -9.13
C ILE A 277 -3.51 -3.86 -8.29
N GLY A 278 -3.67 -4.59 -7.18
CA GLY A 278 -4.76 -4.37 -6.23
C GLY A 278 -4.72 -3.00 -5.59
N TYR A 279 -3.53 -2.51 -5.22
CA TYR A 279 -3.37 -1.17 -4.69
C TYR A 279 -3.76 -0.13 -5.74
N LEU A 280 -3.25 -0.28 -6.98
CA LEU A 280 -3.60 0.61 -8.08
C LEU A 280 -5.10 0.61 -8.40
N GLU A 281 -5.76 -0.56 -8.33
CA GLU A 281 -7.21 -0.68 -8.51
C GLU A 281 -7.99 -0.01 -7.38
N TYR A 282 -7.53 -0.16 -6.14
CA TYR A 282 -8.12 0.52 -5.00
C TYR A 282 -8.02 2.04 -5.15
N MET A 283 -6.84 2.55 -5.54
CA MET A 283 -6.61 3.98 -5.77
C MET A 283 -7.48 4.51 -6.92
N LYS A 284 -7.59 3.75 -8.01
CA LYS A 284 -8.56 4.03 -9.10
C LYS A 284 -9.99 4.14 -8.56
N GLY A 285 -10.42 3.24 -7.67
CA GLY A 285 -11.74 3.28 -7.04
C GLY A 285 -11.97 4.53 -6.16
N LEU A 286 -10.90 5.11 -5.62
CA LEU A 286 -10.94 6.37 -4.88
C LEU A 286 -10.94 7.62 -5.78
N GLY A 287 -10.78 7.46 -7.10
CA GLY A 287 -10.79 8.55 -8.07
C GLY A 287 -9.41 9.10 -8.43
N TYR A 288 -8.34 8.39 -8.08
CA TYR A 288 -7.02 8.67 -8.67
C TYR A 288 -7.04 8.28 -10.15
N GLU A 289 -6.28 8.99 -10.96
CA GLU A 289 -6.36 8.92 -12.42
C GLU A 289 -5.12 8.26 -13.04
N HIS A 290 -3.93 8.56 -12.50
CA HIS A 290 -2.68 7.98 -12.95
C HIS A 290 -1.82 7.53 -11.76
N ALA A 291 -0.95 6.56 -12.05
CA ALA A 291 0.15 6.18 -11.18
C ALA A 291 1.49 6.28 -11.91
N TYR A 292 2.53 6.63 -11.16
CA TYR A 292 3.90 6.73 -11.63
C TYR A 292 4.76 5.71 -10.90
N ILE A 293 5.68 5.12 -11.66
CA ILE A 293 6.65 4.15 -11.17
C ILE A 293 8.01 4.52 -11.73
N TRP A 294 8.94 4.82 -10.84
CA TRP A 294 10.35 4.93 -11.17
C TRP A 294 11.03 3.56 -10.95
N ILE A 295 11.39 2.93 -12.04
CA ILE A 295 12.07 1.64 -12.09
C ILE A 295 13.56 1.88 -11.93
N ASN A 296 14.01 1.89 -10.69
CA ASN A 296 15.43 2.00 -10.35
C ASN A 296 15.83 0.74 -9.57
N ALA A 297 16.79 -0.03 -10.10
CA ALA A 297 17.33 -1.16 -9.37
C ALA A 297 18.26 -0.67 -8.25
N PRO A 298 18.21 -1.30 -7.06
CA PRO A 298 19.11 -0.91 -5.99
C PRO A 298 20.56 -1.17 -6.40
N GLN A 299 21.43 -0.22 -6.08
CA GLN A 299 22.87 -0.44 -6.28
C GLN A 299 23.36 -1.55 -5.35
N ARG A 300 24.46 -2.20 -5.74
CA ARG A 300 25.03 -3.31 -4.97
C ARG A 300 25.31 -2.88 -3.53
N GLY A 301 24.67 -3.56 -2.58
CA GLY A 301 24.84 -3.29 -1.15
C GLY A 301 23.98 -2.15 -0.60
N ILE A 302 23.06 -1.58 -1.38
CA ILE A 302 22.02 -0.67 -0.91
C ILE A 302 20.72 -1.45 -0.78
N ASP A 303 20.07 -1.32 0.37
CA ASP A 303 18.76 -1.90 0.64
C ASP A 303 17.72 -0.77 0.64
N TYR A 304 16.54 -0.96 0.05
CA TYR A 304 15.51 0.09 0.01
C TYR A 304 14.74 0.20 1.31
N ILE A 305 14.21 -0.92 1.82
CA ILE A 305 13.38 -0.99 3.02
C ILE A 305 13.90 -2.06 3.98
N PHE A 306 14.10 -3.28 3.52
CA PHE A 306 14.53 -4.38 4.38
C PHE A 306 16.05 -4.39 4.51
N TYR A 307 16.55 -4.02 5.69
CA TYR A 307 17.98 -3.99 5.94
C TYR A 307 18.60 -5.39 5.82
N ASN A 308 19.70 -5.48 5.07
CA ASN A 308 20.55 -6.67 4.98
C ASN A 308 19.82 -7.91 4.44
N HIS A 309 19.48 -7.87 3.16
CA HIS A 309 18.87 -8.98 2.44
C HIS A 309 19.67 -10.30 2.56
N PRO A 310 19.00 -11.47 2.52
CA PRO A 310 19.66 -12.77 2.50
C PRO A 310 20.71 -12.86 1.39
N LYS A 311 21.88 -13.43 1.68
CA LYS A 311 23.01 -13.45 0.73
C LYS A 311 22.69 -14.18 -0.57
N GLU A 312 21.81 -15.18 -0.51
CA GLU A 312 21.38 -15.97 -1.67
C GLU A 312 20.17 -15.34 -2.38
N GLN A 313 19.63 -14.22 -1.87
CA GLN A 313 18.62 -13.46 -2.58
C GLN A 313 19.25 -12.74 -3.77
N HIS A 314 18.81 -13.13 -4.96
CA HIS A 314 19.22 -12.46 -6.18
C HIS A 314 18.61 -11.05 -6.26
N ILE A 315 19.45 -10.02 -6.23
CA ILE A 315 19.05 -8.63 -6.49
C ILE A 315 18.99 -8.40 -8.00
N PRO A 316 17.84 -8.02 -8.58
CA PRO A 316 17.70 -7.87 -10.03
C PRO A 316 18.59 -6.75 -10.56
N THR A 317 19.20 -6.96 -11.72
CA THR A 317 19.82 -5.87 -12.49
C THR A 317 18.74 -4.92 -13.01
N GLN A 318 19.13 -3.71 -13.43
CA GLN A 318 18.22 -2.72 -14.01
C GLN A 318 17.34 -3.33 -15.12
N THR A 319 17.93 -4.01 -16.10
CA THR A 319 17.20 -4.64 -17.21
C THR A 319 16.27 -5.77 -16.76
N GLN A 320 16.66 -6.54 -15.74
CA GLN A 320 15.78 -7.60 -15.20
C GLN A 320 14.58 -6.99 -14.47
N LEU A 321 14.80 -5.90 -13.73
CA LEU A 321 13.74 -5.18 -13.03
C LEU A 321 12.76 -4.53 -14.01
N GLU A 322 13.26 -3.90 -15.07
CA GLU A 322 12.44 -3.36 -16.16
C GLU A 322 11.53 -4.43 -16.77
N LYS A 323 12.07 -5.60 -17.14
CA LYS A 323 11.29 -6.73 -17.65
C LYS A 323 10.25 -7.23 -16.64
N TRP A 324 10.59 -7.23 -15.36
CA TRP A 324 9.67 -7.63 -14.30
C TRP A 324 8.47 -6.67 -14.23
N TYR A 325 8.71 -5.36 -14.29
CA TYR A 325 7.67 -4.34 -14.33
C TYR A 325 6.87 -4.38 -15.63
N ASP A 326 7.49 -4.58 -16.79
CA ASP A 326 6.74 -4.77 -18.05
C ASP A 326 5.77 -5.94 -17.94
N THR A 327 6.19 -7.04 -17.30
CA THR A 327 5.30 -8.19 -17.05
C THR A 327 4.18 -7.86 -16.06
N LEU A 328 4.48 -7.13 -14.98
CA LEU A 328 3.49 -6.65 -14.00
C LEU A 328 2.45 -5.74 -14.64
N LEU A 329 2.89 -4.80 -15.48
CA LEU A 329 2.03 -3.81 -16.11
C LEU A 329 1.18 -4.43 -17.22
N ASP A 330 1.72 -5.39 -17.97
CA ASP A 330 0.93 -6.23 -18.89
C ASP A 330 -0.14 -7.05 -18.13
N TYR A 331 0.24 -7.62 -16.98
CA TYR A 331 -0.70 -8.32 -16.10
C TYR A 331 -1.85 -7.41 -15.67
N GLY A 332 -1.54 -6.18 -15.23
CA GLY A 332 -2.54 -5.18 -14.84
C GLY A 332 -3.45 -4.72 -15.99
N LYS A 333 -2.93 -4.66 -17.24
CA LYS A 333 -3.73 -4.40 -18.45
C LYS A 333 -4.70 -5.55 -18.72
N ARG A 334 -4.22 -6.80 -18.72
CA ARG A 334 -5.06 -7.99 -18.93
C ARG A 334 -6.12 -8.17 -17.86
N ALA A 335 -5.83 -7.76 -16.62
CA ALA A 335 -6.80 -7.73 -15.52
C ALA A 335 -7.84 -6.59 -15.65
N GLY A 336 -7.73 -5.70 -16.64
CA GLY A 336 -8.67 -4.58 -16.85
C GLY A 336 -8.52 -3.42 -15.87
N VAL A 337 -7.47 -3.45 -15.02
CA VAL A 337 -7.21 -2.38 -14.04
C VAL A 337 -6.59 -1.18 -14.75
N LEU A 338 -5.55 -1.43 -15.55
CA LEU A 338 -4.76 -0.43 -16.26
C LEU A 338 -5.30 -0.24 -17.68
N LYS A 339 -5.52 1.02 -18.09
CA LYS A 339 -5.94 1.35 -19.46
C LYS A 339 -4.77 1.54 -20.38
N LYS A 340 -3.83 2.37 -19.94
CA LYS A 340 -2.70 2.82 -20.73
C LYS A 340 -1.46 2.71 -19.86
N VAL A 341 -0.39 2.20 -20.45
CA VAL A 341 0.95 2.20 -19.87
C VAL A 341 1.82 2.85 -20.90
N GLN A 342 2.52 3.90 -20.51
CA GLN A 342 3.40 4.70 -21.35
C GLN A 342 4.72 4.90 -20.61
N ASN A 343 5.76 5.25 -21.36
CA ASN A 343 6.90 5.91 -20.74
C ASN A 343 6.61 7.42 -20.60
N ILE A 344 7.40 8.10 -19.77
CA ILE A 344 7.19 9.53 -19.53
C ILE A 344 7.40 10.36 -20.80
N GLU A 345 8.29 9.96 -21.71
CA GLU A 345 8.47 10.67 -22.99
C GLU A 345 7.18 10.65 -23.81
N GLU A 346 6.50 9.51 -23.90
CA GLU A 346 5.25 9.34 -24.64
C GLU A 346 4.10 10.13 -24.03
N GLU A 347 3.98 10.17 -22.69
CA GLU A 347 3.01 11.03 -22.01
C GLU A 347 3.32 12.50 -22.32
N ILE A 348 4.61 12.86 -22.27
CA ILE A 348 5.02 14.24 -22.50
C ILE A 348 4.75 14.67 -23.93
N LEU A 349 5.12 13.82 -24.89
CA LEU A 349 4.99 14.06 -26.31
C LEU A 349 3.55 13.99 -26.80
N SER A 350 2.68 13.20 -26.17
CA SER A 350 1.28 13.09 -26.59
C SER A 350 0.42 14.23 -26.08
N ASP A 351 0.73 14.74 -24.88
CA ASP A 351 -0.16 15.66 -24.16
C ASP A 351 0.38 17.10 -24.14
N TYR A 352 1.70 17.30 -24.34
CA TYR A 352 2.33 18.62 -24.29
C TYR A 352 3.09 18.94 -25.57
N LYS A 353 2.94 20.16 -26.07
CA LYS A 353 3.91 20.71 -27.02
C LYS A 353 5.22 20.90 -26.26
N ILE A 354 6.24 20.09 -26.56
CA ILE A 354 7.59 20.25 -25.98
C ILE A 354 8.01 21.72 -26.09
N GLY A 355 8.32 22.33 -24.94
CA GLY A 355 8.75 23.72 -24.83
C GLY A 355 8.27 24.34 -23.52
N ASP A 356 7.04 24.86 -23.52
CA ASP A 356 6.59 25.85 -22.53
C ASP A 356 5.88 25.26 -21.29
N GLU A 357 5.56 23.96 -21.29
CA GLU A 357 4.65 23.35 -20.31
C GLU A 357 5.32 22.36 -19.36
N ILE A 358 6.63 22.51 -19.09
CA ILE A 358 7.38 21.65 -18.16
C ILE A 358 6.74 21.63 -16.76
N TYR A 359 6.09 22.73 -16.36
CA TYR A 359 5.34 22.81 -15.09
C TYR A 359 4.14 21.85 -15.00
N LYS A 360 3.73 21.23 -16.11
CA LYS A 360 2.70 20.18 -16.15
C LYS A 360 3.27 18.76 -15.97
N LEU A 361 4.59 18.62 -15.87
CA LEU A 361 5.20 17.37 -15.44
C LEU A 361 4.86 17.10 -13.97
N PRO A 362 4.49 15.85 -13.63
CA PRO A 362 4.37 15.47 -12.23
C PRO A 362 5.68 15.74 -11.48
N TYR A 363 5.58 16.41 -10.35
CA TYR A 363 6.70 16.92 -9.57
C TYR A 363 6.61 16.36 -8.15
N MET A 364 7.19 15.18 -7.94
CA MET A 364 6.94 14.35 -6.76
C MET A 364 8.16 14.28 -5.83
N ASP A 365 7.92 14.20 -4.52
CA ASP A 365 8.96 14.16 -3.50
C ASP A 365 9.87 12.93 -3.65
N GLY A 366 11.20 13.15 -3.71
CA GLY A 366 12.19 12.08 -3.83
C GLY A 366 12.23 11.34 -5.18
N ASP A 367 11.49 11.82 -6.19
CA ASP A 367 11.58 11.33 -7.56
C ASP A 367 12.84 11.85 -8.27
N HIS A 368 13.22 11.23 -9.39
CA HIS A 368 14.41 11.61 -10.15
C HIS A 368 14.30 13.00 -10.79
N TRP A 369 13.09 13.42 -11.17
CA TRP A 369 12.89 14.61 -12.01
C TRP A 369 13.16 15.94 -11.31
N PRO A 370 12.67 16.19 -10.08
CA PRO A 370 12.97 17.44 -9.37
C PRO A 370 14.46 17.79 -9.31
N ASP A 371 15.29 16.83 -8.90
CA ASP A 371 16.73 17.04 -8.76
C ASP A 371 17.41 17.20 -10.12
N THR A 372 16.99 16.42 -11.12
CA THR A 372 17.50 16.50 -12.50
C THR A 372 17.21 17.88 -13.13
N ILE A 373 16.00 18.41 -12.93
CA ILE A 373 15.62 19.72 -13.44
C ILE A 373 16.52 20.81 -12.85
N GLU A 374 16.79 20.74 -11.56
CA GLU A 374 17.60 21.72 -10.85
C GLU A 374 19.08 21.64 -11.24
N GLU A 375 19.61 20.43 -11.46
CA GLU A 375 20.95 20.22 -12.02
C GLU A 375 21.08 20.80 -13.43
N ILE A 376 20.13 20.53 -14.32
CA ILE A 376 20.11 21.09 -15.69
C ILE A 376 20.05 22.62 -15.64
N LEU A 377 19.19 23.19 -14.80
CA LEU A 377 19.07 24.64 -14.65
C LEU A 377 20.36 25.29 -14.16
N THR A 378 21.07 24.64 -13.24
CA THR A 378 22.39 25.09 -12.80
C THR A 378 23.39 25.07 -13.95
N ASN A 379 23.49 23.96 -14.69
CA ASN A 379 24.42 23.81 -15.81
C ASN A 379 24.16 24.86 -16.91
N ILE A 380 22.90 25.12 -17.25
CA ILE A 380 22.52 26.14 -18.25
C ILE A 380 22.96 27.54 -17.81
N LYS A 381 22.79 27.89 -16.52
CA LYS A 381 23.20 29.18 -15.97
C LYS A 381 24.72 29.34 -15.94
N GLU A 382 25.46 28.27 -15.67
CA GLU A 382 26.92 28.26 -15.70
C GLU A 382 27.46 28.44 -17.13
N GLU A 383 26.85 27.77 -18.11
CA GLU A 383 27.21 27.90 -19.53
C GLU A 383 26.85 29.29 -20.10
N LYS A 384 25.71 29.86 -19.71
CA LYS A 384 25.24 31.18 -20.18
C LYS A 384 24.66 32.02 -19.02
N PRO A 385 25.50 32.78 -18.29
CA PRO A 385 25.06 33.58 -17.14
C PRO A 385 24.00 34.66 -17.44
N LEU A 386 24.00 35.21 -18.67
CA LEU A 386 23.07 36.24 -19.13
C LEU A 386 21.97 35.65 -20.04
N ILE A 387 21.48 34.44 -19.74
CA ILE A 387 20.41 33.79 -20.48
C ILE A 387 19.05 34.42 -20.16
N THR A 388 18.22 34.61 -21.19
CA THR A 388 16.84 35.06 -21.01
C THR A 388 15.96 33.94 -20.45
N LYS A 389 14.79 34.30 -19.90
CA LYS A 389 13.85 33.32 -19.36
C LYS A 389 13.37 32.33 -20.42
N GLU A 390 13.04 32.84 -21.60
CA GLU A 390 12.53 32.07 -22.73
C GLU A 390 13.58 31.10 -23.28
N GLU A 391 14.83 31.57 -23.42
CA GLU A 391 15.96 30.71 -23.80
C GLU A 391 16.23 29.63 -22.75
N MET A 392 16.08 29.94 -21.46
CA MET A 392 16.25 28.98 -20.37
C MET A 392 15.17 27.89 -20.41
N ILE A 393 13.91 28.25 -20.63
CA ILE A 393 12.80 27.29 -20.80
C ILE A 393 13.08 26.38 -22.00
N HIS A 394 13.48 26.94 -23.13
CA HIS A 394 13.77 26.18 -24.34
C HIS A 394 14.96 25.22 -24.15
N ALA A 395 16.04 25.68 -23.52
CA ALA A 395 17.22 24.87 -23.22
C ALA A 395 16.89 23.73 -22.24
N LEU A 396 16.18 24.03 -21.15
CA LEU A 396 15.71 23.02 -20.18
C LEU A 396 14.83 21.97 -20.86
N SER A 397 13.84 22.40 -21.63
CA SER A 397 12.94 21.50 -22.36
C SER A 397 13.73 20.56 -23.30
N THR A 398 14.70 21.12 -24.03
CA THR A 398 15.52 20.36 -24.97
C THR A 398 16.37 19.30 -24.24
N GLN A 399 16.99 19.66 -23.12
CA GLN A 399 17.81 18.72 -22.34
C GLN A 399 16.95 17.64 -21.67
N LEU A 400 15.81 18.00 -21.09
CA LEU A 400 14.88 17.03 -20.49
C LEU A 400 14.37 16.01 -21.52
N VAL A 401 13.99 16.45 -22.73
CA VAL A 401 13.55 15.53 -23.79
C VAL A 401 14.65 14.55 -24.19
N LYS A 402 15.91 15.01 -24.27
CA LYS A 402 17.05 14.11 -24.50
C LYS A 402 17.17 13.09 -23.36
N MET A 403 16.99 13.49 -22.10
CA MET A 403 17.03 12.58 -20.96
C MET A 403 15.85 11.59 -20.94
N PHE A 404 14.63 12.03 -21.24
CA PHE A 404 13.48 11.13 -21.35
C PHE A 404 13.72 10.06 -22.42
N ARG A 405 14.30 10.46 -23.56
CA ARG A 405 14.68 9.54 -24.64
C ARG A 405 15.75 8.53 -24.23
N ALA A 406 16.70 8.94 -23.41
CA ALA A 406 17.73 8.05 -22.88
C ALA A 406 17.16 7.07 -21.84
N ASN A 407 16.11 7.46 -21.11
CA ASN A 407 15.57 6.73 -19.95
C ASN A 407 14.17 6.15 -20.16
N LYS A 408 13.75 5.88 -21.40
CA LYS A 408 12.38 5.42 -21.72
C LYS A 408 11.92 4.17 -20.96
N GLN A 409 12.86 3.34 -20.50
CA GLN A 409 12.52 2.11 -19.77
C GLN A 409 12.40 2.30 -18.26
N VAL A 410 12.90 3.43 -17.75
CA VAL A 410 13.12 3.65 -16.31
C VAL A 410 11.89 4.31 -15.66
N CYS A 411 11.15 5.16 -16.36
CA CYS A 411 9.96 5.82 -15.81
C CYS A 411 8.71 5.45 -16.58
N LYS A 412 7.77 4.78 -15.89
CA LYS A 412 6.49 4.36 -16.45
C LYS A 412 5.36 5.19 -15.83
N SER A 413 4.51 5.70 -16.71
CA SER A 413 3.24 6.31 -16.36
C SER A 413 2.12 5.36 -16.72
N VAL A 414 1.19 5.21 -15.79
CA VAL A 414 0.08 4.27 -15.90
C VAL A 414 -1.21 5.01 -15.70
N SER A 415 -2.03 5.09 -16.76
CA SER A 415 -3.37 5.65 -16.67
C SER A 415 -4.37 4.55 -16.36
N PHE A 416 -5.27 4.82 -15.42
CA PHE A 416 -6.33 3.89 -15.10
C PHE A 416 -7.42 3.91 -16.16
N ALA A 417 -8.11 2.77 -16.30
CA ALA A 417 -9.37 2.73 -17.05
C ALA A 417 -10.44 3.42 -16.21
N ILE A 418 -10.40 4.75 -16.18
CA ILE A 418 -11.47 5.54 -15.57
C ILE A 418 -12.71 5.23 -16.39
N VAL A 419 -13.57 4.37 -15.87
CA VAL A 419 -14.98 4.50 -16.18
C VAL A 419 -15.29 5.90 -15.71
N ARG A 420 -15.48 6.84 -16.64
CA ARG A 420 -16.15 8.10 -16.34
C ARG A 420 -17.54 7.68 -15.84
N MET A 421 -17.65 7.29 -14.57
CA MET A 421 -18.88 7.49 -13.83
C MET A 421 -19.01 8.99 -13.88
N ILE A 422 -19.93 9.42 -14.72
CA ILE A 422 -19.96 10.76 -15.20
C ILE A 422 -20.31 11.62 -13.99
N ARG A 423 -19.31 12.15 -13.28
CA ARG A 423 -19.52 13.09 -12.18
C ARG A 423 -20.16 14.40 -12.66
N GLN A 424 -20.36 14.56 -13.97
CA GLN A 424 -21.10 15.65 -14.61
C GLN A 424 -22.36 15.23 -15.41
N VAL A 425 -22.72 13.94 -15.51
CA VAL A 425 -23.95 13.49 -16.24
C VAL A 425 -24.74 12.44 -15.45
N ILE A 426 -24.14 11.79 -14.45
CA ILE A 426 -24.77 10.83 -13.56
C ILE A 426 -24.76 11.40 -12.14
N GLY A 427 -25.37 12.58 -11.99
CA GLY A 427 -25.84 13.05 -10.69
C GLY A 427 -27.16 12.38 -10.28
N SER A 428 -27.74 11.48 -11.09
CA SER A 428 -29.10 10.99 -10.79
C SER A 428 -29.53 9.61 -11.32
N ARG A 429 -28.73 8.83 -12.08
CA ARG A 429 -29.24 7.52 -12.58
C ARG A 429 -28.18 6.42 -12.73
N LEU A 430 -28.38 5.35 -11.96
CA LEU A 430 -27.93 3.96 -12.17
C LEU A 430 -26.54 3.57 -11.64
N THR A 431 -26.51 3.22 -10.35
CA THR A 431 -25.90 1.98 -9.87
C THR A 431 -26.51 0.79 -10.63
N ARG A 432 -25.86 0.31 -11.69
CA ARG A 432 -25.95 -1.08 -12.12
C ARG A 432 -24.70 -1.82 -11.64
N LEU A 433 -24.61 -2.01 -10.33
CA LEU A 433 -24.10 -3.27 -9.80
C LEU A 433 -25.11 -4.32 -10.26
N ILE A 434 -24.70 -5.32 -11.05
CA ILE A 434 -25.55 -6.48 -11.31
C ILE A 434 -25.66 -7.20 -9.96
N PRO A 435 -26.80 -7.19 -9.27
CA PRO A 435 -26.98 -8.03 -8.10
C PRO A 435 -27.26 -9.43 -8.63
N HIS A 436 -26.58 -10.45 -8.12
CA HIS A 436 -27.10 -11.81 -8.23
C HIS A 436 -28.42 -11.86 -7.46
N VAL A 437 -29.55 -11.61 -8.14
CA VAL A 437 -30.88 -11.69 -7.54
C VAL A 437 -31.21 -13.16 -7.35
N LYS A 438 -31.58 -13.53 -6.12
CA LYS A 438 -32.04 -14.88 -5.79
C LYS A 438 -33.54 -14.95 -6.08
N CYS A 439 -33.98 -16.02 -6.73
CA CYS A 439 -35.42 -16.26 -6.93
C CYS A 439 -36.11 -16.44 -5.58
N ASN A 440 -37.19 -15.70 -5.30
CA ASN A 440 -37.87 -15.81 -4.00
C ASN A 440 -38.56 -17.15 -3.75
N LYS A 441 -38.76 -17.98 -4.79
CA LYS A 441 -39.38 -19.31 -4.66
C LYS A 441 -38.37 -20.45 -4.47
N CYS A 442 -37.20 -20.37 -5.09
CA CYS A 442 -36.21 -21.46 -5.06
C CYS A 442 -34.83 -21.05 -4.51
N PHE A 443 -34.64 -19.77 -4.18
CA PHE A 443 -33.43 -19.16 -3.61
C PHE A 443 -32.14 -19.31 -4.43
N LYS A 444 -32.22 -19.85 -5.66
CA LYS A 444 -31.08 -19.95 -6.57
C LYS A 444 -30.81 -18.59 -7.25
N PRO A 445 -29.54 -18.20 -7.42
CA PRO A 445 -29.16 -16.98 -8.14
C PRO A 445 -29.44 -17.14 -9.64
N TYR A 446 -29.92 -16.08 -10.30
CA TYR A 446 -30.11 -16.06 -11.76
C TYR A 446 -29.80 -14.68 -12.35
N GLU A 447 -29.48 -14.64 -13.63
CA GLU A 447 -29.29 -13.39 -14.39
C GLU A 447 -30.63 -12.90 -14.94
N ILE A 448 -30.93 -11.62 -14.76
CA ILE A 448 -32.17 -11.01 -15.26
C ILE A 448 -31.99 -10.71 -16.74
N HIS A 449 -32.28 -11.70 -17.59
CA HIS A 449 -32.46 -11.48 -19.02
C HIS A 449 -33.94 -11.12 -19.26
N HIS A 450 -34.17 -9.83 -19.53
CA HIS A 450 -35.40 -9.20 -20.02
C HIS A 450 -36.77 -9.83 -19.68
N HIS A 451 -37.36 -9.41 -18.55
CA HIS A 451 -38.82 -9.25 -18.44
C HIS A 451 -39.16 -8.09 -17.50
N ARG A 452 -39.75 -7.00 -18.03
CA ARG A 452 -40.46 -5.99 -17.24
C ARG A 452 -41.93 -6.40 -17.17
N GLY A 453 -42.30 -7.13 -16.11
CA GLY A 453 -43.69 -7.17 -15.66
C GLY A 453 -44.05 -5.86 -14.97
N ARG A 454 -45.28 -5.37 -15.15
CA ARG A 454 -45.71 -4.02 -14.71
C ARG A 454 -45.92 -3.86 -13.20
N ASP A 455 -45.75 -4.92 -12.42
CA ASP A 455 -46.12 -4.93 -11.02
C ASP A 455 -44.88 -5.30 -10.19
N ASN A 456 -44.43 -4.37 -9.36
CA ASN A 456 -43.10 -4.32 -8.74
C ASN A 456 -42.91 -5.30 -7.57
N THR A 457 -43.47 -6.52 -7.66
CA THR A 457 -43.53 -7.48 -6.55
C THR A 457 -43.11 -8.88 -7.01
N LEU A 458 -42.04 -9.39 -6.38
CA LEU A 458 -41.44 -10.73 -6.46
C LEU A 458 -40.56 -11.05 -7.69
N ALA A 459 -39.23 -11.10 -7.47
CA ALA A 459 -38.26 -11.60 -8.44
C ALA A 459 -38.29 -13.14 -8.47
N LEU A 460 -38.94 -13.72 -9.48
CA LEU A 460 -38.94 -15.16 -9.77
C LEU A 460 -38.06 -15.44 -10.99
N CYS A 461 -37.32 -16.56 -10.98
CA CYS A 461 -36.61 -17.01 -12.18
C CYS A 461 -37.58 -17.56 -13.22
N GLU A 462 -37.15 -17.61 -14.48
CA GLU A 462 -37.95 -18.01 -15.65
C GLU A 462 -38.64 -19.39 -15.50
N LYS A 463 -38.00 -20.32 -14.78
CA LYS A 463 -38.60 -21.62 -14.45
C LYS A 463 -39.73 -21.55 -13.41
N CYS A 464 -39.68 -20.56 -12.53
CA CYS A 464 -40.68 -20.34 -11.48
C CYS A 464 -41.83 -19.43 -11.92
N SER A 465 -41.67 -18.66 -13.01
CA SER A 465 -42.71 -17.76 -13.55
C SER A 465 -43.72 -18.46 -14.45
N ASN A 466 -43.40 -19.60 -15.05
CA ASN A 466 -44.24 -20.27 -16.06
C ASN A 466 -45.27 -21.27 -15.51
N HIS A 467 -45.79 -21.07 -14.29
CA HIS A 467 -47.00 -21.77 -13.85
C HIS A 467 -48.19 -20.81 -13.89
N PRO A 468 -49.28 -21.13 -14.63
CA PRO A 468 -50.44 -20.26 -14.67
C PRO A 468 -51.10 -20.19 -13.28
N HIS A 469 -51.44 -18.96 -12.90
CA HIS A 469 -52.17 -18.63 -11.68
C HIS A 469 -53.47 -19.43 -11.58
N GLN A 470 -53.67 -20.15 -10.48
CA GLN A 470 -55.00 -20.49 -9.97
C GLN A 470 -55.28 -19.65 -8.73
N GLU A 471 -56.51 -19.15 -8.69
CA GLU A 471 -57.03 -18.13 -7.80
C GLU A 471 -57.04 -18.54 -6.31
N VAL A 472 -57.06 -17.49 -5.49
CA VAL A 472 -57.14 -17.52 -4.02
C VAL A 472 -58.43 -18.18 -3.56
N HIS A 473 -58.33 -19.15 -2.65
CA HIS A 473 -59.36 -19.34 -1.63
C HIS A 473 -58.76 -19.70 -0.26
N SER A 474 -59.30 -19.03 0.74
CA SER A 474 -59.22 -19.23 2.19
C SER A 474 -59.32 -20.68 2.66
N LEU A 475 -58.58 -21.04 3.72
CA LEU A 475 -59.07 -21.65 4.99
C LEU A 475 -58.00 -22.53 5.67
N ASP A 476 -57.87 -22.29 6.97
CA ASP A 476 -57.74 -23.21 8.11
C ASP A 476 -56.67 -24.32 8.25
N HIS A 477 -56.43 -24.54 9.55
CA HIS A 477 -55.64 -25.53 10.27
C HIS A 477 -55.52 -26.95 9.68
N ASN A 478 -54.38 -27.56 10.08
CA ASN A 478 -54.13 -28.97 10.36
C ASN A 478 -53.67 -29.93 9.23
N GLN A 479 -52.71 -30.77 9.66
CA GLN A 479 -52.34 -32.13 9.19
C GLN A 479 -51.20 -32.32 8.15
N ILE A 480 -50.26 -33.17 8.61
CA ILE A 480 -49.22 -33.94 7.88
C ILE A 480 -49.91 -35.11 7.14
N PRO A 481 -49.50 -35.52 5.90
CA PRO A 481 -48.73 -36.78 5.69
C PRO A 481 -47.75 -36.73 4.49
N LEU A 482 -46.53 -37.30 4.55
CA LEU A 482 -46.09 -38.70 4.39
C LEU A 482 -45.91 -39.19 2.92
N ALA A 483 -44.65 -39.54 2.60
CA ALA A 483 -44.14 -40.59 1.71
C ALA A 483 -44.21 -40.49 0.16
N GLN A 484 -43.04 -40.66 -0.49
CA GLN A 484 -42.65 -41.72 -1.45
C GLN A 484 -41.55 -41.18 -2.40
N GLN A 485 -40.28 -41.53 -2.19
CA GLN A 485 -39.54 -42.69 -2.75
C GLN A 485 -39.45 -42.74 -4.29
N THR A 486 -38.22 -42.54 -4.79
CA THR A 486 -37.50 -43.40 -5.78
C THR A 486 -36.15 -42.71 -6.10
N SER A 487 -35.05 -43.05 -5.42
CA SER A 487 -34.04 -44.08 -5.74
C SER A 487 -33.47 -43.99 -7.17
N ILE A 488 -32.18 -43.66 -7.29
CA ILE A 488 -31.14 -44.50 -7.93
C ILE A 488 -29.77 -44.16 -7.30
N THR A 489 -29.13 -45.23 -6.87
CA THR A 489 -27.84 -45.42 -6.21
C THR A 489 -26.63 -45.26 -7.15
N ALA A 490 -25.50 -44.80 -6.58
CA ALA A 490 -24.16 -45.26 -7.00
C ALA A 490 -23.27 -45.41 -5.75
N THR A 491 -22.87 -46.66 -5.54
CA THR A 491 -22.08 -47.25 -4.46
C THR A 491 -20.59 -46.93 -4.56
N THR A 492 -19.96 -46.70 -3.41
CA THR A 492 -18.58 -47.13 -3.14
C THR A 492 -18.48 -47.65 -1.72
N GLN A 493 -18.16 -48.94 -1.59
CA GLN A 493 -18.09 -49.71 -0.35
C GLN A 493 -16.89 -49.30 0.52
N GLN A 494 -17.13 -49.13 1.82
CA GLN A 494 -16.11 -49.32 2.86
C GLN A 494 -16.28 -50.71 3.49
N PRO A 495 -15.21 -51.42 3.88
CA PRO A 495 -15.33 -52.59 4.74
C PRO A 495 -15.51 -52.16 6.20
N SER A 496 -16.60 -52.62 6.79
CA SER A 496 -16.89 -52.56 8.23
C SER A 496 -16.07 -53.60 8.99
N VAL A 497 -15.31 -53.16 9.99
CA VAL A 497 -14.88 -54.01 11.11
C VAL A 497 -15.71 -53.60 12.33
N SER A 498 -16.60 -54.50 12.73
CA SER A 498 -17.33 -54.43 14.00
C SER A 498 -16.42 -54.86 15.15
N LEU A 499 -16.25 -54.00 16.16
CA LEU A 499 -15.79 -54.42 17.48
C LEU A 499 -16.92 -54.23 18.48
N ASN A 500 -17.41 -55.38 18.97
CA ASN A 500 -18.30 -55.50 20.10
C ASN A 500 -17.69 -54.88 21.36
N GLY A 501 -18.56 -54.37 22.21
CA GLY A 501 -18.21 -53.75 23.49
C GLY A 501 -17.39 -54.68 24.38
N ASN A 502 -16.24 -54.15 24.79
CA ASN A 502 -15.69 -54.38 26.12
C ASN A 502 -15.16 -53.03 26.62
N GLN A 503 -15.50 -52.72 27.87
CA GLN A 503 -15.00 -51.56 28.60
C GLN A 503 -13.47 -51.53 28.55
N ILE A 504 -12.90 -50.44 28.02
CA ILE A 504 -11.53 -50.03 28.34
C ILE A 504 -11.61 -48.60 28.84
N SER A 505 -11.59 -48.48 30.16
CA SER A 505 -11.22 -47.25 30.85
C SER A 505 -9.73 -47.02 30.67
N ASP A 506 -9.33 -46.18 29.72
CA ASP A 506 -7.99 -45.60 29.68
C ASP A 506 -8.07 -44.16 29.14
N THR A 507 -8.09 -43.19 30.04
CA THR A 507 -8.14 -41.75 29.76
C THR A 507 -6.78 -41.12 29.41
N ASN A 508 -5.76 -41.91 29.03
CA ASN A 508 -4.38 -41.42 28.81
C ASN A 508 -3.79 -41.74 27.43
N CYS A 509 -4.59 -41.84 26.36
CA CYS A 509 -4.05 -41.87 25.01
C CYS A 509 -3.89 -40.44 24.45
N LEU A 510 -2.64 -40.06 24.11
CA LEU A 510 -2.27 -38.78 23.45
C LEU A 510 -3.18 -38.43 22.26
N ARG A 511 -3.64 -39.44 21.50
CA ARG A 511 -4.51 -39.25 20.34
C ARG A 511 -5.91 -38.76 20.70
N CYS A 512 -6.45 -39.18 21.86
CA CYS A 512 -7.75 -38.74 22.35
C CYS A 512 -7.69 -37.34 22.99
N VAL A 513 -6.54 -36.99 23.60
CA VAL A 513 -6.28 -35.65 24.15
C VAL A 513 -6.12 -34.62 23.00
N SER A 514 -5.38 -34.96 21.93
CA SER A 514 -5.23 -34.11 20.74
C SER A 514 -6.55 -33.93 19.97
N LEU A 515 -7.41 -34.95 19.89
CA LEU A 515 -8.74 -34.84 19.28
C LEU A 515 -9.67 -33.94 20.09
N LYS A 516 -9.66 -34.03 21.43
CA LYS A 516 -10.43 -33.13 22.29
C LYS A 516 -9.93 -31.69 22.21
N ALA A 517 -8.61 -31.47 22.21
CA ALA A 517 -8.01 -30.15 22.04
C ALA A 517 -8.31 -29.54 20.66
N GLY A 518 -8.23 -30.34 19.59
CA GLY A 518 -8.57 -29.93 18.23
C GLY A 518 -10.04 -29.51 18.08
N LEU A 519 -10.97 -30.29 18.63
CA LEU A 519 -12.40 -29.97 18.63
C LEU A 519 -12.73 -28.72 19.48
N GLN A 520 -12.00 -28.52 20.59
CA GLN A 520 -12.18 -27.36 21.45
C GLN A 520 -11.69 -26.07 20.76
N ILE A 521 -10.53 -26.12 20.09
CA ILE A 521 -9.97 -25.05 19.25
C ILE A 521 -10.88 -24.74 18.05
N GLU A 522 -11.44 -25.75 17.38
CA GLU A 522 -12.41 -25.53 16.30
C GLU A 522 -13.71 -24.90 16.81
N SER A 523 -14.18 -25.25 18.01
CA SER A 523 -15.35 -24.61 18.62
C SER A 523 -15.10 -23.14 18.98
N GLU A 524 -13.90 -22.81 19.46
CA GLU A 524 -13.52 -21.44 19.80
C GLU A 524 -13.29 -20.58 18.55
N LYS A 525 -12.71 -21.16 17.49
CA LYS A 525 -12.61 -20.52 16.17
C LYS A 525 -13.99 -20.28 15.56
N THR A 526 -14.92 -21.23 15.69
CA THR A 526 -16.29 -21.07 15.21
C THR A 526 -17.01 -19.94 15.95
N LYS A 527 -16.91 -19.89 17.29
CA LYS A 527 -17.44 -18.78 18.10
C LYS A 527 -16.82 -17.42 17.75
N TYR A 528 -15.52 -17.39 17.43
CA TYR A 528 -14.85 -16.17 16.97
C TYR A 528 -15.41 -15.68 15.62
N TRP A 529 -15.62 -16.58 14.65
CA TRP A 529 -16.17 -16.23 13.35
C TRP A 529 -17.66 -15.87 13.41
N GLU A 530 -18.44 -16.50 14.27
CA GLU A 530 -19.84 -16.11 14.56
C GLU A 530 -19.91 -14.71 15.18
N SER A 531 -19.03 -14.39 16.14
CA SER A 531 -18.92 -13.05 16.72
C SER A 531 -18.52 -11.99 15.69
N LYS A 532 -17.60 -12.32 14.77
CA LYS A 532 -17.24 -11.45 13.63
C LYS A 532 -18.40 -11.26 12.65
N ALA A 533 -19.17 -12.31 12.35
CA ALA A 533 -20.34 -12.24 11.49
C ALA A 533 -21.42 -11.33 12.09
N GLN A 534 -21.71 -11.46 13.40
CA GLN A 534 -22.63 -10.57 14.12
C GLN A 534 -22.13 -9.11 14.15
N TYR A 535 -20.83 -8.91 14.35
CA TYR A 535 -20.20 -7.59 14.25
C TYR A 535 -20.36 -6.98 12.84
N TRP A 536 -20.28 -7.79 11.78
CA TRP A 536 -20.48 -7.35 10.39
C TRP A 536 -21.93 -7.02 10.10
N GLU A 537 -22.87 -7.82 10.60
CA GLU A 537 -24.30 -7.56 10.45
C GLU A 537 -24.72 -6.26 11.15
N LYS A 538 -24.19 -6.01 12.36
CA LYS A 538 -24.43 -4.75 13.10
C LYS A 538 -23.85 -3.53 12.38
N ASN A 539 -22.66 -3.66 11.78
CA ASN A 539 -22.05 -2.58 11.01
C ASN A 539 -22.73 -2.36 9.65
N ALA A 540 -23.25 -3.41 9.02
CA ALA A 540 -24.04 -3.30 7.80
C ALA A 540 -25.33 -2.50 8.07
N LYS A 541 -26.06 -2.82 9.14
CA LYS A 541 -27.25 -2.07 9.58
C LYS A 541 -26.93 -0.60 9.89
N LYS A 542 -25.83 -0.34 10.61
CA LYS A 542 -25.36 1.03 10.91
C LYS A 542 -24.93 1.79 9.64
N SER A 543 -24.34 1.09 8.67
CA SER A 543 -23.99 1.67 7.36
C SER A 543 -25.24 2.01 6.55
N GLU A 544 -26.29 1.20 6.64
CA GLU A 544 -27.58 1.45 5.99
C GLU A 544 -28.32 2.63 6.62
N GLU A 545 -28.31 2.76 7.95
CA GLU A 545 -28.83 3.94 8.66
C GLU A 545 -28.06 5.22 8.31
N ASN A 546 -26.73 5.15 8.22
CA ASN A 546 -25.90 6.28 7.80
C ASN A 546 -26.15 6.65 6.33
N ALA A 547 -26.41 5.67 5.46
CA ALA A 547 -26.79 5.93 4.07
C ALA A 547 -28.14 6.65 3.98
N LYS A 548 -29.14 6.24 4.78
CA LYS A 548 -30.44 6.93 4.87
C LYS A 548 -30.29 8.38 5.36
N LYS A 549 -29.52 8.62 6.43
CA LYS A 549 -29.21 9.98 6.90
C LYS A 549 -28.45 10.82 5.87
N SER A 550 -27.54 10.20 5.12
CA SER A 550 -26.81 10.89 4.05
C SER A 550 -27.73 11.27 2.88
N GLU A 551 -28.75 10.45 2.60
CA GLU A 551 -29.77 10.74 1.58
C GLU A 551 -30.70 11.89 2.00
N GLU A 552 -31.10 11.93 3.28
CA GLU A 552 -31.87 13.05 3.86
C GLU A 552 -31.10 14.37 3.82
N ASN A 553 -29.81 14.34 4.20
CA ASN A 553 -28.94 15.50 4.12
C ASN A 553 -28.70 15.96 2.68
N ALA A 554 -28.58 15.03 1.72
CA ALA A 554 -28.46 15.37 0.30
C ALA A 554 -29.71 16.11 -0.21
N LYS A 555 -30.91 15.63 0.16
CA LYS A 555 -32.18 16.31 -0.18
C LYS A 555 -32.28 17.71 0.42
N TYR A 556 -31.77 17.91 1.64
CA TYR A 556 -31.68 19.24 2.26
C TYR A 556 -30.75 20.18 1.47
N TRP A 557 -29.53 19.74 1.15
CA TRP A 557 -28.55 20.57 0.43
C TRP A 557 -28.95 20.82 -1.03
N GLU A 558 -29.67 19.91 -1.69
CA GLU A 558 -30.25 20.15 -3.02
C GLU A 558 -31.30 21.25 -3.01
N LYS A 559 -32.16 21.27 -1.98
CA LYS A 559 -33.16 22.33 -1.80
C LYS A 559 -32.49 23.69 -1.60
N GLU A 560 -31.43 23.73 -0.81
CA GLU A 560 -30.68 24.97 -0.55
C GLU A 560 -29.89 25.46 -1.76
N ALA A 561 -29.26 24.53 -2.51
CA ALA A 561 -28.56 24.85 -3.75
C ALA A 561 -29.49 25.31 -4.88
N LYS A 562 -30.78 24.95 -4.83
CA LYS A 562 -31.81 25.50 -5.73
C LYS A 562 -32.17 26.93 -5.34
N HIS A 563 -32.38 27.17 -4.05
CA HIS A 563 -32.73 28.49 -3.53
C HIS A 563 -31.62 29.53 -3.75
N GLU A 564 -30.35 29.12 -3.66
CA GLU A 564 -29.20 29.99 -3.95
C GLU A 564 -29.01 30.29 -5.44
N ARG A 565 -29.36 29.34 -6.33
CA ARG A 565 -29.36 29.57 -7.79
C ARG A 565 -30.41 30.60 -8.20
N GLU A 566 -31.62 30.49 -7.65
CA GLU A 566 -32.69 31.46 -7.89
C GLU A 566 -32.31 32.88 -7.41
N ARG A 567 -31.55 33.00 -6.31
CA ARG A 567 -30.98 34.29 -5.85
C ARG A 567 -29.82 34.80 -6.71
N ALA A 568 -29.03 33.91 -7.30
CA ALA A 568 -27.92 34.30 -8.19
C ALA A 568 -28.45 34.83 -9.53
N ASP A 569 -29.41 34.13 -10.12
CA ASP A 569 -30.05 34.53 -11.38
C ASP A 569 -30.79 35.88 -11.24
N GLY A 570 -31.43 36.13 -10.09
CA GLY A 570 -32.03 37.43 -9.80
C GLY A 570 -31.02 38.58 -9.71
N ARG A 571 -29.83 38.34 -9.16
CA ARG A 571 -28.75 39.34 -9.08
C ARG A 571 -28.09 39.59 -10.44
N GLU A 572 -27.96 38.57 -11.27
CA GLU A 572 -27.44 38.68 -12.63
C GLU A 572 -28.39 39.50 -13.54
N TYR A 573 -29.70 39.29 -13.39
CA TYR A 573 -30.71 40.10 -14.08
C TYR A 573 -30.65 41.59 -13.71
N GLU A 574 -30.47 41.93 -12.43
CA GLU A 574 -30.31 43.34 -12.02
C GLU A 574 -29.01 43.96 -12.54
N LEU A 575 -27.92 43.19 -12.60
CA LEU A 575 -26.63 43.65 -13.11
C LEU A 575 -26.70 43.97 -14.61
N LEU A 576 -27.36 43.12 -15.39
CA LEU A 576 -27.60 43.33 -16.82
C LEU A 576 -28.44 44.58 -17.08
N LYS A 577 -29.47 44.81 -16.27
CA LYS A 577 -30.31 46.01 -16.35
C LYS A 577 -29.54 47.29 -16.03
N LEU A 578 -28.62 47.24 -15.05
CA LEU A 578 -27.74 48.35 -14.73
C LEU A 578 -26.76 48.66 -15.88
N MET A 579 -26.19 47.62 -16.49
CA MET A 579 -25.29 47.76 -17.64
C MET A 579 -25.98 48.38 -18.86
N ASP A 580 -27.22 47.98 -19.16
CA ASP A 580 -27.98 48.56 -20.27
C ASP A 580 -28.31 50.05 -20.04
N ASN A 581 -28.62 50.43 -18.79
CA ASN A 581 -28.83 51.84 -18.43
C ASN A 581 -27.56 52.67 -18.61
N LEU A 582 -26.40 52.18 -18.13
CA LEU A 582 -25.11 52.86 -18.29
C LEU A 582 -24.71 52.98 -19.76
N ARG A 583 -24.99 51.96 -20.58
CA ARG A 583 -24.73 51.98 -22.01
C ARG A 583 -25.58 53.03 -22.72
N LYS A 584 -26.84 53.17 -22.33
CA LYS A 584 -27.74 54.19 -22.87
C LYS A 584 -27.25 55.60 -22.51
N GLU A 585 -26.88 55.81 -21.26
CA GLU A 585 -26.38 57.09 -20.76
C GLU A 585 -25.05 57.50 -21.44
N PHE A 586 -24.16 56.53 -21.67
CA PHE A 586 -22.93 56.73 -22.44
C PHE A 586 -23.21 57.13 -23.89
N ASN A 587 -24.16 56.47 -24.56
CA ASN A 587 -24.54 56.79 -25.94
C ASN A 587 -25.20 58.17 -26.05
N ASP A 588 -26.03 58.55 -25.08
CA ASP A 588 -26.66 59.88 -25.03
C ASP A 588 -25.60 60.98 -24.84
N GLN A 589 -24.59 60.76 -23.99
CA GLN A 589 -23.46 61.68 -23.83
C GLN A 589 -22.59 61.76 -25.10
N LEU A 590 -22.38 60.63 -25.78
CA LEU A 590 -21.63 60.58 -27.04
C LEU A 590 -22.35 61.33 -28.16
N ALA A 591 -23.69 61.26 -28.22
CA ALA A 591 -24.53 62.01 -29.15
C ALA A 591 -24.46 63.52 -28.91
N VAL A 592 -24.42 63.96 -27.64
CA VAL A 592 -24.24 65.38 -27.28
C VAL A 592 -22.86 65.91 -27.66
N LEU A 593 -21.82 65.07 -27.56
CA LEU A 593 -20.46 65.43 -27.94
C LEU A 593 -20.27 65.49 -29.46
N THR A 594 -20.93 64.61 -30.22
CA THR A 594 -20.88 64.60 -31.69
C THR A 594 -21.72 65.72 -32.31
N ALA A 595 -22.75 66.23 -31.63
CA ALA A 595 -23.53 67.38 -32.09
C ALA A 595 -22.86 68.76 -31.87
N LYS A 596 -21.68 68.81 -31.21
CA LYS A 596 -20.96 70.06 -30.89
C LYS A 596 -19.68 70.30 -31.71
N GLN A 597 -19.42 69.53 -32.76
CA GLN A 597 -18.39 69.85 -33.74
C GLN A 597 -19.04 70.58 -34.93
N PRO A 598 -18.66 71.84 -35.24
CA PRO A 598 -19.09 72.52 -36.45
C PRO A 598 -18.46 71.93 -37.72
#